data_AF-A0A813XMP2-F1
#
_entry.id   AF-A0A813XMP2-F1
#
_cell.length_a   1.000
_cell.length_b   1.000
_cell.length_c   1.000
_cell.angle_alpha   90.00
_cell.angle_beta   90.00
_cell.angle_gamma   90.00
#
_symmetry.space_group_name_H-M   'P 1'
#
loop_
_entity.id
_entity.type
_entity.pdbx_description
1 polymer ?
#
loop_
_entity_poly.entity_id
_entity_poly.type
_entity_poly.pdbx_seq_one_letter_code
_entity_poly.pdbx_strand_id
1 'polypeptide(L)'
;MFDADDIPPLEDIPINTTATKQVSTPVVKHVETQSKEKTVPEKSFAGMKKGFLNSSSTSKSTSKSNELIEISSKKSEQTKDFRIFDEVQQVIKEEQQSKNSWLTNDLLKQIEDDESLSQYFSNPYFMEAITLFQHKPQEALAKYGHNAEVMKFFDRMAKILGTHFTSIVDKEEKQKKTNVDPEVNKLLQDEQVQQLLLDPDVVQLMKMLREEPDKAQRMMRTADISMRIKIQRLVDLGLLSVA
;
A
#
# COMPACT_ATOMS: atom_id res chain seq x y z
N MET A 1 -9.88 -47.93 2.60
CA MET A 1 -9.27 -48.13 3.93
C MET A 1 -7.80 -47.84 3.71
N PHE A 2 -7.39 -46.61 3.99
CA PHE A 2 -6.01 -46.14 3.83
C PHE A 2 -5.48 -45.94 5.24
N ASP A 3 -4.51 -46.77 5.60
CA ASP A 3 -3.90 -46.82 6.93
C ASP A 3 -3.12 -45.54 7.21
N ALA A 4 -3.28 -45.05 8.44
CA ALA A 4 -2.88 -43.74 8.91
C ALA A 4 -1.56 -43.79 9.71
N ASP A 5 -0.48 -44.30 9.13
CA ASP A 5 0.83 -44.41 9.79
C ASP A 5 1.99 -43.97 8.89
N ASP A 6 1.97 -42.71 8.44
CA ASP A 6 3.18 -42.08 7.90
C ASP A 6 3.23 -40.57 8.25
N ILE A 7 3.24 -40.29 9.56
CA ILE A 7 3.63 -38.98 10.09
C ILE A 7 4.99 -39.16 10.77
N PRO A 8 6.07 -38.54 10.26
CA PRO A 8 7.38 -38.61 10.90
C PRO A 8 7.37 -37.90 12.27
N PRO A 9 8.13 -38.40 13.26
CA PRO A 9 8.12 -37.88 14.63
C PRO A 9 8.73 -36.48 14.73
N LEU A 10 8.07 -35.61 15.48
CA LEU A 10 8.61 -34.34 15.96
C LEU A 10 9.55 -34.60 17.15
N GLU A 11 10.86 -34.53 16.92
CA GLU A 11 11.85 -34.40 17.99
C GLU A 11 12.65 -33.10 17.80
N ASP A 12 12.89 -32.43 18.93
CA ASP A 12 13.85 -31.34 19.21
C ASP A 12 13.49 -29.88 18.90
N ILE A 13 12.69 -29.27 19.78
CA ILE A 13 12.83 -27.84 20.11
C ILE A 13 12.99 -27.70 21.64
N PRO A 14 14.15 -27.26 22.17
CA PRO A 14 14.36 -27.14 23.61
C PRO A 14 13.60 -25.95 24.19
N ILE A 15 12.63 -26.25 25.05
CA ILE A 15 11.94 -25.31 25.94
C ILE A 15 12.84 -25.11 27.17
N ASN A 16 13.38 -23.92 27.37
CA ASN A 16 14.09 -23.59 28.61
C ASN A 16 13.29 -22.56 29.41
N THR A 17 12.40 -23.07 30.26
CA THR A 17 11.67 -22.32 31.28
C THR A 17 12.01 -22.94 32.63
N THR A 18 12.83 -22.27 33.45
CA THR A 18 12.83 -22.49 34.90
C THR A 18 13.06 -21.17 35.64
N ALA A 19 12.08 -20.83 36.48
CA ALA A 19 12.20 -19.85 37.55
C ALA A 19 12.58 -20.59 38.84
N THR A 20 13.47 -20.05 39.68
CA THR A 20 13.43 -20.14 41.16
C THR A 20 14.44 -19.18 41.83
N LYS A 21 13.89 -18.23 42.59
CA LYS A 21 14.27 -17.56 43.85
C LYS A 21 15.70 -17.63 44.46
N GLN A 22 16.13 -16.42 44.90
CA GLN A 22 16.66 -16.01 46.23
C GLN A 22 18.18 -15.78 46.49
N VAL A 23 18.49 -14.47 46.67
CA VAL A 23 19.22 -13.78 47.77
C VAL A 23 20.66 -14.20 48.11
N SER A 24 21.62 -13.27 47.98
CA SER A 24 22.49 -12.72 49.06
C SER A 24 23.68 -11.91 48.51
N THR A 25 23.83 -10.66 48.94
CA THR A 25 25.09 -9.85 48.92
C THR A 25 25.98 -10.22 50.11
N PRO A 26 27.33 -10.05 50.08
CA PRO A 26 27.94 -8.74 50.40
C PRO A 26 29.28 -8.39 49.69
N VAL A 27 29.43 -7.08 49.43
CA VAL A 27 30.58 -6.15 49.61
C VAL A 27 32.03 -6.70 49.74
N VAL A 28 32.98 -6.16 48.94
CA VAL A 28 34.21 -5.39 49.35
C VAL A 28 35.36 -5.43 48.30
N LYS A 29 35.63 -4.24 47.72
CA LYS A 29 36.90 -3.50 47.40
C LYS A 29 38.10 -4.06 46.58
N HIS A 30 38.60 -3.10 45.78
CA HIS A 30 39.97 -2.82 45.26
C HIS A 30 40.50 -3.77 44.16
N VAL A 31 41.10 -3.31 43.05
CA VAL A 31 42.28 -2.42 42.98
C VAL A 31 42.31 -1.57 41.70
N GLU A 32 42.68 -0.30 41.91
CA GLU A 32 43.17 0.71 40.97
C GLU A 32 44.59 0.39 40.49
N THR A 33 44.87 0.46 39.17
CA THR A 33 46.25 0.63 38.70
C THR A 33 46.27 1.45 37.40
N GLN A 34 46.87 2.63 37.52
CA GLN A 34 47.22 3.57 36.46
C GLN A 34 48.40 3.06 35.61
N SER A 35 48.47 3.45 34.33
CA SER A 35 49.67 4.03 33.66
C SER A 35 49.69 3.78 32.14
N LYS A 36 49.53 4.84 31.32
CA LYS A 36 50.63 5.56 30.64
C LYS A 36 50.15 6.33 29.40
N GLU A 37 50.39 7.63 29.49
CA GLU A 37 50.46 8.64 28.45
C GLU A 37 51.64 8.41 27.50
N LYS A 38 51.45 8.65 26.19
CA LYS A 38 52.47 9.25 25.30
C LYS A 38 51.85 9.91 24.07
N THR A 39 52.49 11.02 23.73
CA THR A 39 52.17 12.15 22.83
C THR A 39 52.67 11.97 21.38
N VAL A 40 51.84 12.40 20.39
CA VAL A 40 52.02 13.03 19.02
C VAL A 40 53.19 12.62 18.06
N PRO A 41 53.22 12.98 16.73
CA PRO A 41 52.24 13.61 15.81
C PRO A 41 52.16 13.06 14.34
N GLU A 42 51.27 13.70 13.55
CA GLU A 42 51.30 13.95 12.09
C GLU A 42 51.14 12.82 11.03
N LYS A 43 50.05 12.95 10.26
CA LYS A 43 49.93 12.96 8.78
C LYS A 43 48.45 13.23 8.46
N SER A 44 48.00 14.47 8.35
CA SER A 44 48.16 15.31 7.16
C SER A 44 47.85 14.54 5.87
N PHE A 45 46.58 14.22 5.65
CA PHE A 45 46.06 13.94 4.30
C PHE A 45 45.55 15.26 3.71
N ALA A 46 46.53 16.11 3.37
CA ALA A 46 46.36 17.30 2.55
C ALA A 46 46.18 16.86 1.09
N GLY A 47 44.99 17.08 0.51
CA GLY A 47 44.75 16.54 -0.82
C GLY A 47 43.48 16.99 -1.53
N MET A 48 43.00 18.24 -1.35
CA MET A 48 42.15 18.91 -2.35
C MET A 48 42.27 20.44 -2.24
N LYS A 49 43.40 20.88 -2.78
CA LYS A 49 43.75 22.17 -3.37
C LYS A 49 42.63 23.26 -3.40
N LYS A 50 42.75 24.23 -2.49
CA LYS A 50 42.33 25.61 -2.70
C LYS A 50 43.17 26.22 -3.84
N GLY A 51 42.53 26.94 -4.75
CA GLY A 51 43.15 28.00 -5.53
C GLY A 51 42.81 27.99 -7.02
N PHE A 52 41.77 28.74 -7.39
CA PHE A 52 41.68 29.65 -8.54
C PHE A 52 40.46 30.56 -8.23
N LEU A 53 40.61 31.65 -7.49
CA LEU A 53 40.89 32.99 -8.03
C LEU A 53 39.90 33.41 -9.13
N ASN A 54 38.75 33.95 -8.73
CA ASN A 54 38.18 35.17 -9.32
C ASN A 54 37.18 35.78 -8.30
N SER A 55 37.55 36.72 -7.43
CA SER A 55 37.75 38.16 -7.72
C SER A 55 36.51 38.73 -8.45
N SER A 56 35.74 39.69 -7.94
CA SER A 56 36.08 40.86 -7.15
C SER A 56 34.83 41.53 -6.52
N SER A 57 35.02 42.01 -5.28
CA SER A 57 34.55 43.29 -4.69
C SER A 57 33.04 43.59 -4.58
N THR A 58 32.47 43.67 -3.36
CA THR A 58 32.29 44.90 -2.51
C THR A 58 30.94 45.59 -2.85
N SER A 59 29.98 45.90 -1.97
CA SER A 59 29.92 46.52 -0.63
C SER A 59 28.52 46.26 0.00
N LYS A 60 28.37 45.85 1.26
CA LYS A 60 28.18 46.66 2.51
C LYS A 60 27.07 47.74 2.47
N SER A 61 25.89 47.49 3.08
CA SER A 61 25.41 48.09 4.36
C SER A 61 23.88 48.01 4.57
N THR A 62 23.50 47.50 5.74
CA THR A 62 22.38 47.83 6.66
C THR A 62 21.26 48.81 6.24
N SER A 63 19.99 48.37 6.34
CA SER A 63 18.95 48.87 7.28
C SER A 63 17.51 48.77 6.76
N LYS A 64 16.60 48.43 7.67
CA LYS A 64 15.12 48.40 7.60
C LYS A 64 14.49 49.64 6.94
N SER A 65 13.50 49.40 6.07
CA SER A 65 12.14 49.96 6.20
C SER A 65 11.18 49.37 5.17
N ASN A 66 9.96 49.09 5.63
CA ASN A 66 8.75 48.90 4.81
C ASN A 66 8.66 49.94 3.70
N GLU A 67 8.50 49.51 2.45
CA GLU A 67 7.60 50.17 1.53
C GLU A 67 7.15 49.20 0.43
N LEU A 68 5.84 49.20 0.23
CA LEU A 68 5.09 48.49 -0.77
C LEU A 68 5.65 48.81 -2.16
N ILE A 69 6.25 47.82 -2.84
CA ILE A 69 6.56 47.94 -4.27
C ILE A 69 5.43 47.26 -5.03
N GLU A 70 4.46 48.09 -5.39
CA GLU A 70 3.54 47.87 -6.49
C GLU A 70 4.35 47.73 -7.79
N ILE A 71 4.49 46.50 -8.28
CA ILE A 71 5.01 46.23 -9.64
C ILE A 71 3.82 45.83 -10.51
N SER A 72 3.12 46.85 -11.00
CA SER A 72 2.37 46.72 -12.25
C SER A 72 3.39 46.64 -13.39
N SER A 73 3.40 45.55 -14.16
CA SER A 73 3.61 45.53 -15.62
C SER A 73 4.14 44.18 -16.12
N LYS A 74 3.27 43.47 -16.85
CA LYS A 74 3.45 42.87 -18.18
C LYS A 74 2.83 41.47 -18.25
N LYS A 75 1.77 41.42 -19.04
CA LYS A 75 1.25 40.25 -19.76
C LYS A 75 2.44 39.51 -20.39
N SER A 76 3.00 38.56 -19.66
CA SER A 76 3.92 37.56 -20.19
C SER A 76 3.06 36.50 -20.85
N GLU A 77 3.30 36.30 -22.14
CA GLU A 77 2.83 35.13 -22.86
C GLU A 77 3.03 33.85 -22.06
N GLN A 78 2.09 32.94 -22.28
CA GLN A 78 2.09 31.55 -21.87
C GLN A 78 3.46 30.92 -22.16
N THR A 79 4.39 30.98 -21.20
CA THR A 79 5.39 29.93 -21.07
C THR A 79 4.65 28.74 -20.47
N LYS A 80 4.07 27.92 -21.34
CA LYS A 80 3.75 26.54 -20.99
C LYS A 80 5.05 25.97 -20.41
N ASP A 81 5.05 25.73 -19.10
CA ASP A 81 6.15 25.04 -18.45
C ASP A 81 6.39 23.74 -19.21
N PHE A 82 7.47 23.68 -19.99
CA PHE A 82 7.89 22.54 -20.81
C PHE A 82 8.33 21.33 -19.95
N ARG A 83 7.93 21.31 -18.68
CA ARG A 83 8.19 20.27 -17.69
C ARG A 83 6.91 19.65 -17.13
N ILE A 84 5.75 20.12 -17.58
CA ILE A 84 4.46 19.48 -17.33
C ILE A 84 4.15 18.64 -18.55
N PHE A 85 4.60 17.39 -18.53
CA PHE A 85 4.08 16.40 -19.48
C PHE A 85 2.76 15.91 -18.93
N ASP A 86 1.65 16.32 -19.55
CA ASP A 86 0.30 15.87 -19.17
C ASP A 86 0.21 14.34 -19.11
N GLU A 87 0.97 13.64 -19.96
CA GLU A 87 1.09 12.18 -19.99
C GLU A 87 1.80 11.62 -18.75
N VAL A 88 2.89 12.24 -18.29
CA VAL A 88 3.58 11.81 -17.06
C VAL A 88 2.74 12.13 -15.83
N GLN A 89 1.99 13.24 -15.85
CA GLN A 89 1.04 13.55 -14.77
C GLN A 89 -0.16 12.60 -14.77
N GLN A 90 -0.65 12.18 -15.93
CA GLN A 90 -1.69 11.15 -16.06
C GLN A 90 -1.18 9.81 -15.56
N VAL A 91 0.00 9.35 -15.98
CA VAL A 91 0.57 8.09 -15.50
C VAL A 91 0.82 8.13 -13.99
N ILE A 92 1.35 9.24 -13.44
CA ILE A 92 1.49 9.38 -11.97
C ILE A 92 0.11 9.39 -11.29
N LYS A 93 -0.91 10.06 -11.86
CA LYS A 93 -2.28 10.05 -11.30
C LYS A 93 -2.91 8.67 -11.37
N GLU A 94 -2.75 7.95 -12.47
CA GLU A 94 -3.36 6.64 -12.74
C GLU A 94 -2.65 5.55 -11.92
N GLU A 95 -1.33 5.64 -11.79
CA GLU A 95 -0.52 4.79 -10.92
C GLU A 95 -0.75 5.09 -9.43
N GLN A 96 -0.95 6.37 -9.05
CA GLN A 96 -1.38 6.72 -7.71
C GLN A 96 -2.83 6.34 -7.43
N GLN A 97 -3.76 6.43 -8.40
CA GLN A 97 -5.15 6.01 -8.20
C GLN A 97 -5.27 4.49 -8.05
N SER A 98 -4.46 3.72 -8.77
CA SER A 98 -4.43 2.26 -8.63
C SER A 98 -3.71 1.80 -7.35
N LYS A 99 -2.59 2.44 -6.96
CA LYS A 99 -1.89 2.14 -5.69
C LYS A 99 -2.64 2.66 -4.44
N ASN A 100 -3.40 3.74 -4.59
CA ASN A 100 -4.16 4.38 -3.51
C ASN A 100 -5.67 4.09 -3.63
N SER A 101 -6.09 3.06 -4.37
CA SER A 101 -7.50 2.65 -4.42
C SER A 101 -8.03 2.31 -3.01
N TRP A 102 -7.15 1.84 -2.13
CA TRP A 102 -7.46 1.60 -0.73
C TRP A 102 -7.51 2.89 0.10
N LEU A 103 -6.93 4.00 -0.36
CA LEU A 103 -6.99 5.30 0.30
C LEU A 103 -8.24 6.07 -0.15
N THR A 104 -9.37 5.76 0.46
CA THR A 104 -10.65 6.39 0.08
C THR A 104 -10.86 7.72 0.81
N ASN A 105 -11.77 8.56 0.30
CA ASN A 105 -12.25 9.74 1.02
C ASN A 105 -12.85 9.40 2.39
N ASP A 106 -13.40 8.19 2.55
CA ASP A 106 -13.94 7.69 3.82
C ASP A 106 -12.82 7.49 4.85
N LEU A 107 -11.70 6.90 4.43
CA LEU A 107 -10.51 6.76 5.28
C LEU A 107 -9.90 8.12 5.64
N LEU A 108 -9.75 9.02 4.67
CA LEU A 108 -9.22 10.36 4.91
C LEU A 108 -10.11 11.13 5.90
N LYS A 109 -11.43 11.02 5.75
CA LYS A 109 -12.39 11.64 6.66
C LYS A 109 -12.32 11.04 8.07
N GLN A 110 -12.19 9.72 8.19
CA GLN A 110 -12.02 9.07 9.50
C GLN A 110 -10.74 9.50 10.22
N ILE A 111 -9.67 9.74 9.47
CA ILE A 111 -8.42 10.29 10.03
C ILE A 111 -8.59 11.76 10.43
N GLU A 112 -9.28 12.56 9.63
CA GLU A 112 -9.54 13.98 9.90
C GLU A 112 -10.47 14.20 11.09
N ASP A 113 -11.55 13.40 11.19
CA ASP A 113 -12.51 13.42 12.29
C ASP A 113 -11.85 13.01 13.63
N ASP A 114 -10.69 12.36 13.59
CA ASP A 114 -9.93 11.96 14.76
C ASP A 114 -8.98 13.07 15.23
N GLU A 115 -9.47 13.91 16.14
CA GLU A 115 -8.71 15.04 16.70
C GLU A 115 -7.37 14.62 17.32
N SER A 116 -7.29 13.40 17.89
CA SER A 116 -6.05 12.92 18.48
C SER A 116 -4.99 12.58 17.42
N LEU A 117 -5.39 11.98 16.30
CA LEU A 117 -4.49 11.70 15.17
C LEU A 117 -3.94 12.97 14.56
N SER A 118 -4.78 14.00 14.38
CA SER A 118 -4.36 15.31 13.89
C SER A 118 -3.25 15.93 14.75
N GLN A 119 -3.36 15.81 16.07
CA GLN A 119 -2.32 16.28 17.00
C GLN A 119 -1.00 15.50 16.84
N TYR A 120 -1.07 14.18 16.62
CA TYR A 120 0.12 13.35 16.39
C TYR A 120 0.80 13.67 15.05
N PHE A 121 0.03 13.89 13.98
CA PHE A 121 0.59 14.28 12.67
C PHE A 121 1.28 15.66 12.71
N SER A 122 0.84 16.54 13.61
CA SER A 122 1.47 17.84 13.84
C SER A 122 2.78 17.74 14.62
N ASN A 123 3.08 16.58 15.21
CA ASN A 123 4.26 16.39 16.06
C ASN A 123 5.41 15.71 15.27
N PRO A 124 6.58 16.36 15.14
CA PRO A 124 7.71 15.81 14.39
C PRO A 124 8.21 14.46 14.96
N TYR A 125 8.02 14.20 16.25
CA TYR A 125 8.42 12.95 16.89
C TYR A 125 7.62 11.74 16.37
N PHE A 126 6.32 11.92 16.13
CA PHE A 126 5.47 10.85 15.60
C PHE A 126 5.70 10.66 14.10
N MET A 127 5.99 11.72 13.36
CA MET A 127 6.36 11.63 11.94
C MET A 127 7.67 10.86 11.72
N GLU A 128 8.66 11.05 12.58
CA GLU A 128 9.88 10.24 12.58
C GLU A 128 9.55 8.77 12.87
N ALA A 129 8.68 8.52 13.87
CA ALA A 129 8.25 7.17 14.20
C ALA A 129 7.52 6.49 13.04
N ILE A 130 6.63 7.19 12.33
CA ILE A 130 5.94 6.69 11.13
C ILE A 130 6.95 6.35 10.03
N THR A 131 7.89 7.26 9.75
CA THR A 131 8.93 7.05 8.73
C THR A 131 9.78 5.83 9.06
N LEU A 132 10.19 5.70 10.32
CA LEU A 132 10.98 4.56 10.79
C LEU A 132 10.16 3.26 10.72
N PHE A 133 8.86 3.30 11.02
CA PHE A 133 7.98 2.14 10.95
C PHE A 133 7.75 1.67 9.49
N GLN A 134 7.67 2.60 8.54
CA GLN A 134 7.53 2.29 7.11
C GLN A 134 8.78 1.62 6.53
N HIS A 135 9.98 2.07 6.93
CA HIS A 135 11.24 1.54 6.39
C HIS A 135 11.83 0.38 7.20
N LYS A 136 11.71 0.43 8.52
CA LYS A 136 12.39 -0.47 9.48
C LYS A 136 11.51 -0.75 10.70
N PRO A 137 10.46 -1.60 10.55
CA PRO A 137 9.49 -1.84 11.63
C PRO A 137 10.12 -2.44 12.89
N GLN A 138 11.14 -3.30 12.76
CA GLN A 138 11.82 -3.89 13.94
C GLN A 138 12.59 -2.85 14.76
N GLU A 139 13.27 -1.91 14.09
CA GLU A 139 14.00 -0.82 14.77
C GLU A 139 13.01 0.15 15.41
N ALA A 140 11.89 0.45 14.74
CA ALA A 140 10.83 1.29 15.28
C ALA A 140 10.20 0.67 16.53
N LEU A 141 9.94 -0.64 16.56
CA LEU A 141 9.44 -1.32 17.75
C LEU A 141 10.45 -1.34 18.90
N ALA A 142 11.74 -1.52 18.61
CA ALA A 142 12.77 -1.44 19.64
C ALA A 142 12.90 -0.01 20.23
N LYS A 143 12.80 1.02 19.38
CA LYS A 143 12.94 2.43 19.78
C LYS A 143 11.70 3.01 20.44
N TYR A 144 10.51 2.69 19.93
CA TYR A 144 9.23 3.30 20.34
C TYR A 144 8.28 2.33 21.05
N GLY A 145 8.55 1.02 21.07
CA GLY A 145 7.65 0.03 21.67
C GLY A 145 7.41 0.21 23.18
N HIS A 146 8.31 0.91 23.87
CA HIS A 146 8.14 1.28 25.28
C HIS A 146 7.45 2.65 25.48
N ASN A 147 7.22 3.40 24.40
CA ASN A 147 6.52 4.68 24.47
C ASN A 147 5.01 4.46 24.28
N ALA A 148 4.27 4.59 25.39
CA ALA A 148 2.83 4.36 25.41
C ALA A 148 2.05 5.29 24.46
N GLU A 149 2.50 6.52 24.25
CA GLU A 149 1.81 7.48 23.38
C GLU A 149 1.97 7.12 21.89
N VAL A 150 3.18 6.70 21.50
CA VAL A 150 3.43 6.21 20.12
C VAL A 150 2.66 4.91 19.86
N MET A 151 2.62 4.00 20.83
CA MET A 151 1.85 2.76 20.71
C MET A 151 0.33 3.01 20.65
N LYS A 152 -0.20 3.96 21.44
CA LYS A 152 -1.61 4.39 21.35
C LYS A 152 -1.93 4.98 19.98
N PHE A 153 -1.04 5.80 19.43
CA PHE A 153 -1.17 6.34 18.07
C PHE A 153 -1.27 5.22 17.04
N PHE A 154 -0.33 4.26 17.06
CA PHE A 154 -0.34 3.14 16.11
C PHE A 154 -1.55 2.22 16.28
N ASP A 155 -1.96 1.92 17.52
CA ASP A 155 -3.18 1.15 17.80
C ASP A 155 -4.42 1.84 17.23
N ARG A 156 -4.52 3.16 17.42
CA ARG A 156 -5.64 3.96 16.90
C ARG A 156 -5.66 4.01 15.37
N MET A 157 -4.51 4.27 14.76
CA MET A 157 -4.37 4.24 13.30
C MET A 157 -4.69 2.84 12.73
N ALA A 158 -4.22 1.77 13.38
CA ALA A 158 -4.50 0.39 12.97
C ALA A 158 -6.00 0.05 13.07
N LYS A 159 -6.70 0.55 14.09
CA LYS A 159 -8.16 0.40 14.22
C LYS A 159 -8.90 1.05 13.06
N ILE A 160 -8.57 2.30 12.73
CA ILE A 160 -9.18 3.02 11.60
C ILE A 160 -8.92 2.27 10.28
N LEU A 161 -7.68 1.84 10.06
CA LEU A 161 -7.33 1.06 8.88
C LEU A 161 -8.09 -0.26 8.82
N GLY A 162 -8.19 -0.98 9.94
CA GLY A 162 -8.94 -2.24 10.03
C GLY A 162 -10.42 -2.07 9.74
N THR A 163 -11.06 -1.04 10.30
CA THR A 163 -12.47 -0.72 10.01
C THR A 163 -12.69 -0.33 8.56
N HIS A 164 -11.73 0.40 7.98
CA HIS A 164 -11.78 0.83 6.59
C HIS A 164 -11.61 -0.36 5.62
N PHE A 165 -10.64 -1.25 5.84
CA PHE A 165 -10.48 -2.45 5.02
C PHE A 165 -11.69 -3.38 5.10
N THR A 166 -12.25 -3.56 6.30
CA THR A 166 -13.50 -4.32 6.46
C THR A 166 -14.64 -3.69 5.65
N SER A 167 -14.75 -2.36 5.69
CA SER A 167 -15.76 -1.62 4.92
C SER A 167 -15.56 -1.73 3.41
N ILE A 168 -14.31 -1.80 2.92
CA ILE A 168 -14.02 -2.05 1.50
C ILE A 168 -14.52 -3.44 1.11
N VAL A 169 -14.17 -4.48 1.87
CA VAL A 169 -14.58 -5.86 1.58
C VAL A 169 -16.11 -5.97 1.56
N ASP A 170 -16.80 -5.40 2.56
CA ASP A 170 -18.27 -5.39 2.61
C ASP A 170 -18.90 -4.63 1.44
N LYS A 171 -18.29 -3.51 1.02
CA LYS A 171 -18.75 -2.72 -0.13
C LYS A 171 -18.51 -3.47 -1.44
N GLU A 172 -17.38 -4.15 -1.60
CA GLU A 172 -17.09 -4.98 -2.77
C GLU A 172 -18.04 -6.19 -2.87
N GLU A 173 -18.36 -6.85 -1.76
CA GLU A 173 -19.35 -7.93 -1.75
C GLU A 173 -20.75 -7.44 -2.11
N LYS A 174 -21.15 -6.28 -1.59
CA LYS A 174 -22.44 -5.66 -1.92
C LYS A 174 -22.49 -5.17 -3.37
N GLN A 175 -21.39 -4.64 -3.90
CA GLN A 175 -21.29 -4.24 -5.30
C GLN A 175 -21.30 -5.44 -6.25
N LYS A 176 -20.63 -6.55 -5.91
CA LYS A 176 -20.75 -7.79 -6.68
C LYS A 176 -22.17 -8.37 -6.66
N LYS A 177 -22.92 -8.18 -5.59
CA LYS A 177 -24.34 -8.61 -5.50
C LYS A 177 -25.33 -7.68 -6.22
N THR A 178 -24.95 -6.43 -6.48
CA THR A 178 -25.84 -5.41 -7.08
C THR A 178 -25.57 -5.13 -8.55
N ASN A 179 -24.40 -5.53 -9.09
CA ASN A 179 -24.07 -5.44 -10.51
C ASN A 179 -24.46 -6.71 -11.31
N VAL A 180 -25.20 -7.62 -10.69
CA VAL A 180 -25.90 -8.68 -11.40
C VAL A 180 -27.35 -8.24 -11.42
N ASP A 181 -27.89 -7.98 -12.61
CA ASP A 181 -29.30 -7.67 -12.80
C ASP A 181 -30.14 -8.64 -11.93
N PRO A 182 -31.07 -8.17 -11.09
CA PRO A 182 -31.91 -9.04 -10.27
C PRO A 182 -32.60 -10.13 -11.10
N GLU A 183 -32.85 -9.86 -12.38
CA GLU A 183 -33.36 -10.84 -13.33
C GLU A 183 -32.33 -11.95 -13.63
N VAL A 184 -31.06 -11.59 -13.88
CA VAL A 184 -29.95 -12.53 -14.09
C VAL A 184 -29.68 -13.39 -12.84
N ASN A 185 -29.79 -12.82 -11.64
CA ASN A 185 -29.60 -13.59 -10.41
C ASN A 185 -30.74 -14.61 -10.18
N LYS A 186 -31.97 -14.26 -10.56
CA LYS A 186 -33.11 -15.18 -10.55
C LYS A 186 -32.95 -16.28 -11.61
N LEU A 187 -32.43 -15.94 -12.78
CA LEU A 187 -32.11 -16.88 -13.86
C LEU A 187 -31.00 -17.87 -13.45
N LEU A 188 -29.96 -17.40 -12.74
CA LEU A 188 -28.89 -18.25 -12.22
C LEU A 188 -29.36 -19.24 -11.14
N GLN A 189 -30.50 -18.98 -10.50
CA GLN A 189 -31.11 -19.89 -9.52
C GLN A 189 -32.00 -20.96 -10.16
N ASP A 190 -32.32 -20.83 -11.45
CA ASP A 190 -33.09 -21.84 -12.18
C ASP A 190 -32.21 -23.07 -12.48
N GLU A 191 -32.65 -24.24 -12.03
CA GLU A 191 -31.95 -25.50 -12.21
C GLU A 191 -31.73 -25.84 -13.70
N GLN A 192 -32.69 -25.49 -14.56
CA GLN A 192 -32.54 -25.72 -16.00
C GLN A 192 -31.47 -24.83 -16.63
N VAL A 193 -31.33 -23.60 -16.15
CA VAL A 193 -30.30 -22.67 -16.61
C VAL A 193 -28.93 -23.10 -16.12
N GLN A 194 -28.82 -23.57 -14.87
CA GLN A 194 -27.57 -24.12 -14.35
C GLN A 194 -27.12 -25.34 -15.15
N GLN A 195 -28.04 -26.27 -15.46
CA GLN A 195 -27.73 -27.44 -16.29
C GLN A 195 -27.29 -27.01 -17.70
N LEU A 196 -27.90 -25.97 -18.27
CA LEU A 196 -27.52 -25.42 -19.57
C LEU A 196 -26.13 -24.77 -19.54
N LEU A 197 -25.78 -24.07 -18.46
CA LEU A 197 -24.47 -23.45 -18.27
C LEU A 197 -23.36 -24.44 -17.96
N LEU A 198 -23.70 -25.62 -17.43
CA LEU A 198 -22.77 -26.73 -17.17
C LEU A 198 -22.52 -27.60 -18.41
N ASP A 199 -23.28 -27.40 -19.48
CA ASP A 199 -23.15 -28.18 -20.70
C ASP A 199 -21.79 -27.90 -21.37
N PRO A 200 -20.99 -28.93 -21.68
CA PRO A 200 -19.63 -28.75 -22.19
C PRO A 200 -19.59 -27.95 -23.49
N ASP A 201 -20.60 -28.08 -24.35
CA ASP A 201 -20.65 -27.35 -25.62
C ASP A 201 -20.92 -25.86 -25.39
N VAL A 202 -21.78 -25.54 -24.41
CA VAL A 202 -22.12 -24.17 -24.01
C VAL A 202 -20.93 -23.49 -23.34
N VAL A 203 -20.25 -24.19 -22.42
CA VAL A 203 -19.03 -23.67 -21.78
C VAL A 203 -17.95 -23.40 -22.83
N GLN A 204 -17.76 -24.31 -23.78
CA GLN A 204 -16.81 -24.15 -24.87
C GLN A 204 -17.18 -22.96 -25.76
N LEU A 205 -18.46 -22.76 -26.06
CA LEU A 205 -18.93 -21.57 -26.78
C LEU A 205 -18.65 -20.28 -26.00
N MET A 206 -18.95 -20.23 -24.70
CA MET A 206 -18.69 -19.07 -23.85
C MET A 206 -17.20 -18.74 -23.77
N LYS A 207 -16.34 -19.77 -23.69
CA LYS A 207 -14.89 -19.62 -23.76
C LYS A 207 -14.46 -19.02 -25.09
N MET A 208 -14.99 -19.54 -26.21
CA MET A 208 -14.67 -19.02 -27.53
C MET A 208 -15.21 -17.60 -27.75
N LEU A 209 -16.36 -17.23 -27.19
CA LEU A 209 -16.85 -15.84 -27.25
C LEU A 209 -15.90 -14.87 -26.55
N ARG A 210 -15.19 -15.30 -25.51
CA ARG A 210 -14.19 -14.50 -24.79
C ARG A 210 -12.85 -14.44 -25.53
N GLU A 211 -12.39 -15.55 -26.09
CA GLU A 211 -11.06 -15.66 -26.71
C GLU A 211 -11.05 -15.32 -28.20
N GLU A 212 -12.04 -15.83 -28.96
CA GLU A 212 -12.11 -15.79 -30.43
C GLU A 212 -13.58 -15.64 -30.92
N PRO A 213 -14.14 -14.41 -30.92
CA PRO A 213 -15.57 -14.19 -31.20
C PRO A 213 -15.98 -14.63 -32.62
N ASP A 214 -15.09 -14.47 -33.61
CA ASP A 214 -15.36 -14.90 -35.00
C ASP A 214 -15.58 -16.42 -35.11
N LYS A 215 -14.81 -17.19 -34.33
CA LYS A 215 -14.90 -18.65 -34.32
C LYS A 215 -16.15 -19.11 -33.58
N ALA A 216 -16.50 -18.45 -32.48
CA ALA A 216 -17.75 -18.69 -31.78
C ALA A 216 -18.97 -18.42 -32.70
N GLN A 217 -18.98 -17.32 -33.45
CA GLN A 217 -20.05 -17.03 -34.41
C GLN A 217 -20.16 -18.09 -35.51
N ARG A 218 -19.02 -18.57 -36.03
CA ARG A 218 -19.01 -19.69 -36.99
C ARG A 218 -19.57 -20.96 -36.37
N MET A 219 -19.17 -21.29 -35.14
CA MET A 219 -19.71 -22.45 -34.42
C MET A 219 -21.22 -22.32 -34.23
N MET A 220 -21.75 -21.17 -33.82
CA MET A 220 -23.20 -20.96 -33.71
C MET A 220 -23.93 -21.13 -35.04
N ARG A 221 -23.30 -20.71 -36.16
CA ARG A 221 -23.85 -20.88 -37.51
C ARG A 221 -23.77 -22.31 -38.03
N THR A 222 -22.82 -23.12 -37.59
CA THR A 222 -22.65 -24.53 -38.00
C THR A 222 -23.15 -25.52 -36.95
N ALA A 223 -23.62 -25.04 -35.80
CA ALA A 223 -24.09 -25.84 -34.69
C ALA A 223 -25.21 -26.79 -35.12
N ASP A 224 -25.22 -27.97 -34.50
CA ASP A 224 -26.26 -28.97 -34.62
C ASP A 224 -27.57 -28.49 -33.97
N ILE A 225 -28.65 -29.21 -34.24
CA ILE A 225 -30.01 -28.82 -33.80
C ILE A 225 -30.09 -28.70 -32.27
N SER A 226 -29.42 -29.60 -31.54
CA SER A 226 -29.42 -29.59 -30.07
C SER A 226 -28.74 -28.33 -29.54
N MET A 227 -27.54 -28.03 -30.03
CA MET A 227 -26.78 -26.85 -29.60
C MET A 227 -27.49 -25.54 -29.97
N ARG A 228 -28.16 -25.46 -31.13
CA ARG A 228 -28.98 -24.28 -31.49
C ARG A 228 -30.14 -24.04 -30.52
N ILE A 229 -30.80 -25.09 -30.05
CA ILE A 229 -31.87 -24.97 -29.04
C ILE A 229 -31.29 -24.41 -27.74
N LYS A 230 -30.10 -24.87 -27.33
CA LYS A 230 -29.40 -24.35 -26.14
C LYS A 230 -29.02 -22.88 -26.30
N ILE A 231 -28.46 -22.50 -27.45
CA ILE A 231 -28.11 -21.11 -27.78
C ILE A 231 -29.36 -20.24 -27.79
N GLN A 232 -30.44 -20.69 -28.42
CA GLN A 232 -31.70 -19.94 -28.47
C GLN A 232 -32.24 -19.70 -27.06
N ARG A 233 -32.20 -20.72 -26.19
CA ARG A 233 -32.57 -20.54 -24.77
C ARG A 233 -31.70 -19.50 -24.09
N LEU A 234 -30.37 -19.51 -24.29
CA LEU A 234 -29.50 -18.48 -23.70
C LEU A 234 -29.81 -17.07 -24.20
N VAL A 235 -30.22 -16.94 -25.47
CA VAL A 235 -30.66 -15.67 -26.07
C VAL A 235 -32.00 -15.21 -25.49
N ASP A 236 -32.97 -16.12 -25.39
CA ASP A 236 -34.31 -15.85 -24.83
C ASP A 236 -34.22 -15.43 -23.35
N LEU A 237 -33.25 -15.98 -22.62
CA LEU A 237 -32.96 -15.65 -21.22
C LEU A 237 -32.13 -14.36 -21.06
N GLY A 238 -31.74 -13.70 -22.17
CA GLY A 238 -30.92 -12.49 -22.14
C GLY A 238 -29.47 -12.71 -21.67
N LEU A 239 -29.03 -13.96 -21.51
CA LEU A 239 -27.67 -14.31 -21.09
C LEU A 239 -26.67 -14.23 -22.23
N LEU A 240 -27.14 -14.28 -23.48
CA LEU A 240 -26.32 -14.19 -24.67
C LEU A 240 -26.96 -13.25 -25.69
N SER A 241 -26.21 -12.25 -26.12
CA SER A 241 -26.61 -11.36 -27.21
C SER A 241 -25.83 -11.75 -28.46
N VAL A 242 -26.56 -12.13 -29.52
CA VAL A 242 -25.98 -12.35 -30.85
C VAL A 242 -26.17 -11.07 -31.64
N ALA A 243 -25.09 -10.32 -31.82
CA ALA A 243 -25.01 -9.16 -32.71
C ALA A 243 -24.62 -9.59 -34.14
#